data_AF-A0A8H5UE00-F1
#
_entry.id   AF-A0A8H5UE00-F1
#
_cell.length_a   1.000
_cell.length_b   1.000
_cell.length_c   1.000
_cell.angle_alpha   90.00
_cell.angle_beta   90.00
_cell.angle_gamma   90.00
#
_symmetry.space_group_name_H-M   'P 1'
#
loop_
_entity.id
_entity.type
_entity.pdbx_description
1 polymer ?
#
loop_
_entity_poly.entity_id
_entity_poly.type
_entity_poly.pdbx_seq_one_letter_code
_entity_poly.pdbx_strand_id
1 'polypeptide(L)'
;IQDKFNESSACRGQTTLSEYVKRLARENPAEGNNYLDAYRQKITDPETFILNRVGNEQHARELLIHAASLTSRPLLTPVTFGQIKNRTGLEYNFIVLDEAARVPESLFLMPMAKCPEALVRKDWQSFFGPQRATSLFERIEKSGALLFRLRSGFMRS
;
A
#
# COMPACT_ATOMS: atom_id res chain seq x y z
N ILE A 1 4.87 1.43 -28.53
CA ILE A 1 4.60 0.70 -27.25
C ILE A 1 4.41 1.68 -26.06
N GLN A 2 4.56 2.99 -26.26
CA GLN A 2 4.49 4.01 -25.19
C GLN A 2 3.08 4.30 -24.62
N ASP A 3 2.00 4.10 -25.39
CA ASP A 3 0.70 4.70 -25.02
C ASP A 3 -0.27 3.81 -24.23
N LYS A 4 -0.09 2.48 -24.21
CA LYS A 4 -1.03 1.56 -23.53
C LYS A 4 -0.80 1.40 -22.02
N PHE A 5 0.26 2.00 -21.47
CA PHE A 5 0.55 1.99 -20.02
C PHE A 5 0.27 3.32 -19.32
N ASN A 6 -0.24 4.33 -20.05
CA ASN A 6 -0.56 5.65 -19.51
C ASN A 6 -1.97 5.74 -18.93
N GLU A 7 -2.82 4.74 -19.15
CA GLU A 7 -4.19 4.73 -18.63
C GLU A 7 -4.26 3.89 -17.34
N SER A 8 -4.58 4.57 -16.22
CA SER A 8 -5.13 3.98 -14.98
C SER A 8 -4.22 3.22 -13.99
N SER A 9 -2.99 3.68 -13.72
CA SER A 9 -2.29 3.20 -12.51
C SER A 9 -2.60 4.07 -11.30
N ALA A 10 -3.30 3.50 -10.30
CA ALA A 10 -3.51 4.12 -8.98
C ALA A 10 -2.19 4.51 -8.25
N CYS A 11 -1.05 4.05 -8.76
CA CYS A 11 0.29 4.29 -8.22
C CYS A 11 1.05 5.45 -8.89
N ARG A 12 0.40 6.30 -9.70
CA ARG A 12 1.04 7.46 -10.38
C ARG A 12 0.52 8.85 -9.95
N GLY A 13 -0.28 8.94 -8.89
CA GLY A 13 -0.70 10.23 -8.32
C GLY A 13 0.42 10.94 -7.53
N GLN A 14 0.38 12.28 -7.45
CA GLN A 14 1.34 13.08 -6.67
C GLN A 14 1.39 12.69 -5.18
N THR A 15 0.33 12.07 -4.67
CA THR A 15 0.18 11.60 -3.29
C THR A 15 0.59 10.14 -3.09
N THR A 16 1.08 9.47 -4.13
CA THR A 16 1.46 8.05 -4.03
C THR A 16 2.82 7.87 -3.39
N LEU A 17 2.99 6.75 -2.68
CA LEU A 17 4.27 6.42 -2.04
C LEU A 17 5.41 6.34 -3.07
N SER A 18 5.15 5.85 -4.28
CA SER A 18 6.11 5.81 -5.38
C SER A 18 6.58 7.20 -5.82
N GLU A 19 5.68 8.17 -5.97
CA GLU A 19 6.07 9.53 -6.33
C GLU A 19 6.72 10.26 -5.14
N TYR A 20 6.26 10.02 -3.92
CA TYR A 20 6.90 10.54 -2.71
C TYR A 20 8.34 10.04 -2.58
N VAL A 21 8.58 8.74 -2.78
CA VAL A 21 9.89 8.11 -2.77
C VAL A 21 10.81 8.68 -3.85
N LYS A 22 10.32 8.86 -5.07
CA LYS A 22 11.09 9.48 -6.17
C LYS A 22 11.45 10.93 -5.87
N ARG A 23 10.52 11.69 -5.31
CA ARG A 23 10.75 13.10 -4.93
C ARG A 23 11.80 13.16 -3.83
N LEU A 24 11.66 12.34 -2.80
CA LEU A 24 12.62 12.25 -1.70
C LEU A 24 14.03 11.92 -2.20
N ALA A 25 14.16 10.95 -3.11
CA ALA A 25 15.46 10.62 -3.70
C ALA A 25 16.09 11.78 -4.48
N ARG A 26 15.28 12.65 -5.12
CA ARG A 26 15.77 13.82 -5.86
C ARG A 26 16.13 14.98 -4.92
N GLU A 27 15.34 15.17 -3.86
CA GLU A 27 15.52 16.25 -2.88
C GLU A 27 16.67 15.95 -1.91
N ASN A 28 16.97 14.67 -1.64
CA ASN A 28 18.11 14.24 -0.83
C ASN A 28 19.02 13.26 -1.60
N PRO A 29 19.94 13.79 -2.44
CA PRO A 29 20.85 12.96 -3.24
C PRO A 29 21.75 12.05 -2.39
N ALA A 30 22.12 12.47 -1.18
CA ALA A 30 23.00 11.68 -0.31
C ALA A 30 22.39 10.31 0.04
N GLU A 31 21.07 10.23 0.17
CA GLU A 31 20.35 8.98 0.46
C GLU A 31 19.75 8.34 -0.81
N GLY A 32 19.47 9.15 -1.85
CA GLY A 32 18.77 8.72 -3.06
C GLY A 32 19.66 8.31 -4.23
N ASN A 33 20.95 8.67 -4.24
CA ASN A 33 21.81 8.54 -5.43
C ASN A 33 21.89 7.11 -5.96
N ASN A 34 22.10 6.12 -5.08
CA ASN A 34 22.20 4.71 -5.48
C ASN A 34 20.91 4.20 -6.17
N TYR A 35 19.74 4.65 -5.71
CA TYR A 35 18.47 4.34 -6.35
C TYR A 35 18.28 5.08 -7.68
N LEU A 36 18.64 6.37 -7.72
CA LEU A 36 18.52 7.18 -8.94
C LEU A 36 19.46 6.67 -10.05
N ASP A 37 20.67 6.25 -9.69
CA ASP A 37 21.64 5.69 -10.62
C ASP A 37 21.19 4.32 -11.14
N ALA A 38 20.68 3.45 -10.27
CA ALA A 38 20.03 2.20 -10.69
C ALA A 38 18.83 2.47 -11.63
N TYR A 39 18.00 3.46 -11.31
CA TYR A 39 16.84 3.82 -12.14
C TYR A 39 17.24 4.36 -13.50
N ARG A 40 18.30 5.18 -13.57
CA ARG A 40 18.89 5.67 -14.83
C ARG A 40 19.49 4.52 -15.63
N GLN A 41 20.26 3.65 -14.98
CA GLN A 41 20.86 2.47 -15.60
C GLN A 41 19.82 1.57 -16.25
N LYS A 42 18.65 1.38 -15.63
CA LYS A 42 17.54 0.63 -16.24
C LYS A 42 17.14 1.15 -17.63
N ILE A 43 17.29 2.45 -17.88
CA ILE A 43 16.92 3.11 -19.13
C ILE A 43 18.10 3.12 -20.10
N THR A 44 19.31 3.42 -19.61
CA THR A 44 20.50 3.63 -20.44
C THR A 44 21.28 2.36 -20.74
N ASP A 45 21.23 1.37 -19.84
CA ASP A 45 21.95 0.10 -19.92
C ASP A 45 21.18 -1.03 -19.20
N PRO A 46 20.16 -1.61 -19.86
CA PRO A 46 19.29 -2.62 -19.27
C PRO A 46 20.02 -3.93 -18.92
N GLU A 47 21.08 -4.30 -19.65
CA GLU A 47 21.81 -5.54 -19.41
C GLU A 47 22.55 -5.48 -18.08
N THR A 48 23.28 -4.39 -17.84
CA THR A 48 23.96 -4.18 -16.55
C THR A 48 22.96 -3.99 -15.41
N PHE A 49 21.79 -3.38 -15.66
CA PHE A 49 20.72 -3.30 -14.66
C PHE A 49 20.22 -4.68 -14.22
N ILE A 50 20.11 -5.64 -15.14
CA ILE A 50 19.72 -7.03 -14.84
C ILE A 50 20.84 -7.75 -14.08
N LEU A 51 22.11 -7.57 -14.48
CA LEU A 51 23.26 -8.16 -13.78
C LEU A 51 23.35 -7.68 -12.32
N ASN A 52 23.04 -6.41 -12.06
CA ASN A 52 23.07 -5.79 -10.74
C ASN A 52 21.73 -5.85 -9.98
N ARG A 53 20.79 -6.70 -10.42
CA ARG A 53 19.42 -6.73 -9.90
C ARG A 53 19.34 -6.81 -8.37
N VAL A 54 20.17 -7.62 -7.73
CA VAL A 54 20.16 -7.79 -6.27
C VAL A 54 20.51 -6.47 -5.56
N GLY A 55 21.55 -5.78 -6.01
CA GLY A 55 21.93 -4.47 -5.47
C GLY A 55 20.86 -3.40 -5.73
N ASN A 56 20.28 -3.41 -6.94
CA ASN A 56 19.21 -2.48 -7.31
C ASN A 56 17.95 -2.68 -6.45
N GLU A 57 17.57 -3.93 -6.18
CA GLU A 57 16.46 -4.25 -5.29
C GLU A 57 16.75 -3.81 -3.84
N GLN A 58 17.99 -3.94 -3.39
CA GLN A 58 18.41 -3.48 -2.06
C GLN A 58 18.35 -1.95 -1.93
N HIS A 59 18.89 -1.20 -2.90
CA HIS A 59 18.81 0.27 -2.89
C HIS A 59 17.36 0.78 -2.90
N ALA A 60 16.50 0.14 -3.70
CA ALA A 60 15.07 0.47 -3.72
C ALA A 60 14.38 0.17 -2.38
N ARG A 61 14.78 -0.92 -1.70
CA ARG A 61 14.26 -1.29 -0.39
C ARG A 61 14.69 -0.30 0.69
N GLU A 62 15.96 0.09 0.73
CA GLU A 62 16.48 1.06 1.71
C GLU A 62 15.77 2.40 1.59
N LEU A 63 15.60 2.90 0.37
CA LEU A 63 14.87 4.13 0.11
C LEU A 63 13.38 4.03 0.52
N LEU A 64 12.75 2.87 0.29
CA LEU A 64 11.37 2.63 0.74
C LEU A 64 11.27 2.61 2.27
N ILE A 65 12.22 1.99 2.96
CA ILE A 65 12.28 1.98 4.43
C ILE A 65 12.38 3.40 4.96
N HIS A 66 13.30 4.20 4.41
CA HIS A 66 13.48 5.58 4.80
C HIS A 66 12.19 6.40 4.58
N ALA A 67 11.60 6.34 3.38
CA ALA A 67 10.36 7.06 3.08
C ALA A 67 9.19 6.62 3.98
N ALA A 68 9.08 5.32 4.26
CA ALA A 68 8.06 4.80 5.17
C ALA A 68 8.29 5.24 6.63
N SER A 69 9.56 5.36 7.08
CA SER A 69 9.89 5.87 8.42
C SER A 69 9.53 7.34 8.62
N LEU A 70 9.54 8.13 7.54
CA LEU A 70 9.14 9.54 7.56
C LEU A 70 7.62 9.74 7.44
N THR A 71 6.89 8.70 7.04
CA THR A 71 5.45 8.77 6.83
C THR A 71 4.71 8.31 8.08
N SER A 72 4.03 9.24 8.76
CA SER A 72 3.29 8.91 10.00
C SER A 72 2.09 7.98 9.79
N ARG A 73 1.44 8.03 8.62
CA ARG A 73 0.22 7.27 8.29
C ARG A 73 0.19 6.85 6.82
N PRO A 74 0.93 5.81 6.41
CA PRO A 74 0.92 5.36 5.03
C PRO A 74 -0.41 4.68 4.68
N LEU A 75 -1.02 5.06 3.55
CA LEU A 75 -2.14 4.33 2.95
C LEU A 75 -1.61 3.25 2.03
N LEU A 76 -1.97 2.00 2.30
CA LEU A 76 -1.39 0.82 1.65
C LEU A 76 -2.48 -0.19 1.31
N THR A 77 -2.28 -0.94 0.22
CA THR A 77 -3.06 -2.17 0.01
C THR A 77 -2.64 -3.23 1.04
N PRO A 78 -3.51 -4.20 1.38
CA PRO A 78 -3.16 -5.27 2.31
C PRO A 78 -1.89 -6.04 1.90
N VAL A 79 -1.68 -6.26 0.60
CA VAL A 79 -0.50 -6.93 0.06
C VAL A 79 0.76 -6.09 0.29
N THR A 80 0.70 -4.80 0.00
CA THR A 80 1.82 -3.88 0.21
C THR A 80 2.18 -3.79 1.69
N PHE A 81 1.18 -3.73 2.58
CA PHE A 81 1.40 -3.77 4.02
C PHE A 81 2.12 -5.06 4.45
N GLY A 82 1.67 -6.22 3.98
CA GLY A 82 2.31 -7.50 4.28
C GLY A 82 3.76 -7.57 3.80
N GLN A 83 4.05 -7.01 2.62
CA GLN A 83 5.40 -6.91 2.08
C GLN A 83 6.30 -6.00 2.91
N ILE A 84 5.80 -4.83 3.31
CA ILE A 84 6.54 -3.88 4.15
C ILE A 84 6.85 -4.53 5.49
N LYS A 85 5.83 -4.99 6.23
CA LYS A 85 6.03 -5.60 7.56
C LYS A 85 7.03 -6.76 7.54
N ASN A 86 7.03 -7.60 6.49
CA ASN A 86 7.95 -8.72 6.36
C ASN A 86 9.40 -8.31 6.02
N ARG A 87 9.61 -7.13 5.45
CA ARG A 87 10.88 -6.77 4.81
C ARG A 87 11.50 -5.48 5.33
N THR A 88 10.81 -4.66 6.12
CA THR A 88 11.36 -3.37 6.55
C THR A 88 11.65 -3.31 8.05
N GLY A 89 11.14 -4.27 8.83
CA GLY A 89 11.21 -4.20 10.30
C GLY A 89 10.40 -3.04 10.90
N LEU A 90 9.55 -2.38 10.10
CA LEU A 90 8.71 -1.29 10.59
C LEU A 90 7.61 -1.85 11.50
N GLU A 91 7.51 -1.24 12.69
CA GLU A 91 6.47 -1.57 13.66
C GLU A 91 5.21 -0.71 13.44
N TYR A 92 4.06 -1.38 13.42
CA TYR A 92 2.76 -0.75 13.26
C TYR A 92 1.89 -1.30 14.38
N ASN A 93 1.47 -0.40 15.27
CA ASN A 93 0.69 -0.79 16.45
C ASN A 93 -0.80 -0.91 16.13
N PHE A 94 -1.27 -0.24 15.08
CA PHE A 94 -2.67 -0.20 14.73
C PHE A 94 -2.86 -0.06 13.22
N ILE A 95 -3.87 -0.74 12.68
CA ILE A 95 -4.27 -0.64 11.27
C ILE A 95 -5.75 -0.28 11.13
N VAL A 96 -6.06 0.44 10.05
CA VAL A 96 -7.45 0.66 9.62
C VAL A 96 -7.65 -0.03 8.29
N LEU A 97 -8.58 -0.97 8.25
CA LEU A 97 -9.00 -1.65 7.02
C LEU A 97 -10.27 -0.99 6.50
N ASP A 98 -10.10 -0.16 5.49
CA ASP A 98 -11.20 0.48 4.78
C ASP A 98 -11.78 -0.44 3.70
N GLU A 99 -13.04 -0.22 3.34
CA GLU A 99 -13.81 -1.07 2.42
C GLU A 99 -13.73 -2.58 2.72
N ALA A 100 -13.62 -2.95 3.99
CA ALA A 100 -13.38 -4.31 4.46
C ALA A 100 -14.36 -5.36 3.90
N ALA A 101 -15.61 -4.95 3.67
CA ALA A 101 -16.65 -5.81 3.11
C ALA A 101 -16.38 -6.23 1.65
N ARG A 102 -15.49 -5.55 0.95
CA ARG A 102 -15.12 -5.86 -0.44
C ARG A 102 -13.85 -6.71 -0.54
N VAL A 103 -13.06 -6.75 0.53
CA VAL A 103 -11.79 -7.46 0.56
C VAL A 103 -12.04 -8.95 0.79
N PRO A 104 -11.49 -9.85 -0.06
CA PRO A 104 -11.51 -11.28 0.22
C PRO A 104 -10.92 -11.60 1.59
N GLU A 105 -11.50 -12.58 2.29
CA GLU A 105 -11.06 -12.95 3.65
C GLU A 105 -9.55 -13.24 3.72
N SER A 106 -8.95 -13.87 2.70
CA SER A 106 -7.51 -14.10 2.65
C SER A 106 -6.67 -12.83 2.63
N LEU A 107 -7.11 -11.79 1.92
CA LEU A 107 -6.44 -10.49 1.88
C LEU A 107 -6.71 -9.66 3.13
N PHE A 108 -7.84 -9.91 3.80
CA PHE A 108 -8.19 -9.29 5.07
C PHE A 108 -7.36 -9.85 6.24
N LEU A 109 -7.13 -11.16 6.25
CA LEU A 109 -6.38 -11.83 7.31
C LEU A 109 -4.88 -11.48 7.29
N MET A 110 -4.31 -11.19 6.12
CA MET A 110 -2.90 -10.85 5.98
C MET A 110 -2.46 -9.67 6.87
N PRO A 111 -3.13 -8.50 6.85
CA PRO A 111 -2.76 -7.39 7.71
C PRO A 111 -3.11 -7.67 9.19
N MET A 112 -4.25 -8.31 9.48
CA MET A 112 -4.63 -8.62 10.88
C MET A 112 -3.68 -9.61 11.55
N ALA A 113 -3.16 -10.61 10.83
CA ALA A 113 -2.19 -11.56 11.36
C ALA A 113 -0.87 -10.89 11.76
N LYS A 114 -0.58 -9.71 11.18
CA LYS A 114 0.65 -8.95 11.39
C LYS A 114 0.49 -7.78 12.35
N CYS A 115 -0.75 -7.31 12.52
CA CYS A 115 -1.14 -6.24 13.43
C CYS A 115 -2.54 -6.59 13.97
N PRO A 116 -2.61 -7.26 15.15
CA PRO A 116 -3.87 -7.75 15.71
C PRO A 116 -4.85 -6.62 16.09
N GLU A 117 -4.32 -5.44 16.41
CA GLU A 117 -5.14 -4.25 16.70
C GLU A 117 -5.58 -3.60 15.39
N ALA A 118 -6.81 -3.88 14.99
CA ALA A 118 -7.38 -3.42 13.74
C ALA A 118 -8.76 -2.79 13.91
N LEU A 119 -8.97 -1.65 13.26
CA LEU A 119 -10.31 -1.09 13.04
C LEU A 119 -10.79 -1.44 11.64
N VAL A 120 -11.99 -1.99 11.56
CA VAL A 120 -12.57 -2.48 10.32
C VAL A 120 -13.76 -1.61 9.92
N ARG A 121 -13.71 -1.04 8.71
CA ARG A 121 -14.74 -0.12 8.21
C ARG A 121 -15.44 -0.65 6.97
N LYS A 122 -16.73 -0.36 6.87
CA LYS A 122 -17.59 -0.61 5.71
C LYS A 122 -18.36 0.67 5.41
N ASP A 123 -18.24 1.19 4.19
CA ASP A 123 -19.11 2.26 3.71
C ASP A 123 -20.41 1.68 3.13
N TRP A 124 -21.54 2.27 3.53
CA TRP A 124 -22.90 1.80 3.20
C TRP A 124 -23.28 2.05 1.74
N GLN A 125 -22.64 3.02 1.08
CA GLN A 125 -22.86 3.36 -0.34
C GLN A 125 -21.61 3.00 -1.16
N SER A 126 -21.38 1.72 -1.37
CA SER A 126 -20.39 1.31 -2.36
C SER A 126 -21.02 1.42 -3.75
N PHE A 127 -20.51 2.34 -4.59
CA PHE A 127 -20.82 2.43 -6.04
C PHE A 127 -20.50 1.13 -6.79
N PHE A 128 -19.74 0.23 -6.18
CA PHE A 128 -19.30 -1.02 -6.74
C PHE A 128 -19.88 -2.19 -5.94
N GLY A 129 -20.49 -3.16 -6.62
CA GLY A 129 -21.05 -4.35 -5.99
C GLY A 129 -20.01 -5.21 -5.24
N PRO A 130 -20.46 -6.16 -4.41
CA PRO A 130 -19.58 -7.08 -3.71
C PRO A 130 -18.73 -7.91 -4.71
N GLN A 131 -17.42 -8.02 -4.47
CA GLN A 131 -16.53 -8.84 -5.30
C GLN A 131 -16.71 -10.35 -5.08
N ARG A 132 -17.28 -10.79 -3.94
CA ARG A 132 -17.60 -12.19 -3.60
C ARG A 132 -18.80 -12.28 -2.64
N ALA A 133 -19.39 -13.48 -2.51
CA ALA A 133 -20.62 -13.74 -1.77
C ALA A 133 -20.53 -13.61 -0.23
N THR A 134 -19.34 -13.68 0.37
CA THR A 134 -19.18 -13.44 1.82
C THR A 134 -17.78 -12.89 2.14
N SER A 135 -17.71 -11.73 2.78
CA SER A 135 -16.46 -11.15 3.31
C SER A 135 -16.23 -11.50 4.79
N LEU A 136 -15.00 -11.33 5.30
CA LEU A 136 -14.74 -11.52 6.73
C LEU A 136 -15.53 -10.52 7.58
N PHE A 137 -15.71 -9.29 7.08
CA PHE A 137 -16.57 -8.29 7.73
C PHE A 137 -18.00 -8.81 7.90
N GLU A 138 -18.58 -9.39 6.86
CA GLU A 138 -19.95 -9.94 6.93
C GLU A 138 -20.05 -11.12 7.89
N ARG A 139 -18.99 -11.92 8.05
CA ARG A 139 -18.95 -12.98 9.06
C ARG A 139 -18.89 -12.42 10.48
N ILE A 140 -18.06 -11.40 10.72
CA ILE A 140 -17.97 -10.68 12.01
C ILE A 140 -19.32 -10.01 12.34
N GLU A 141 -19.99 -9.44 11.33
CA GLU A 141 -21.33 -8.87 11.42
C GLU A 141 -22.35 -9.95 11.82
N LYS A 142 -22.37 -11.08 11.11
CA LYS A 142 -23.28 -12.21 11.40
C LYS A 142 -23.02 -12.88 12.74
N SER A 143 -21.78 -12.87 13.25
CA SER A 143 -21.45 -13.43 14.56
C SER A 143 -21.80 -12.48 15.73
N GLY A 144 -22.32 -11.28 15.46
CA GLY A 144 -22.64 -10.30 16.49
C GLY A 144 -21.42 -9.62 17.12
N ALA A 145 -20.24 -9.75 16.51
CA ALA A 145 -18.98 -9.21 17.03
C ALA A 145 -18.69 -7.77 16.58
N LEU A 146 -19.68 -7.08 15.99
CA LEU A 146 -19.55 -5.66 15.65
C LEU A 146 -19.70 -4.78 16.89
N LEU A 147 -18.63 -4.06 17.22
CA LEU A 147 -18.57 -3.21 18.41
C LEU A 147 -19.31 -1.87 18.24
N PHE A 148 -19.26 -1.27 17.05
CA PHE A 148 -19.84 0.06 16.81
C PHE A 148 -20.46 0.18 15.41
N ARG A 149 -21.60 0.86 15.34
CA ARG A 149 -22.27 1.23 14.08
C ARG A 149 -22.48 2.73 14.05
N LEU A 150 -21.80 3.43 13.14
CA LEU A 150 -22.00 4.86 12.94
C LEU A 150 -23.38 5.08 12.31
N ARG A 151 -24.25 5.81 13.01
CA ARG A 151 -25.61 6.20 12.56
C ARG A 151 -25.62 7.69 12.21
N SER A 152 -24.93 8.10 11.16
CA SER A 152 -25.06 9.47 10.63
C SER A 152 -24.70 9.50 9.16
N GLY A 153 -25.69 9.75 8.30
CA GLY A 153 -25.47 10.09 6.90
C GLY A 153 -25.51 11.60 6.74
N PHE A 154 -24.35 12.24 6.61
CA PHE A 154 -24.27 13.63 6.14
C PHE A 154 -23.97 13.61 4.64
N MET A 155 -24.96 13.21 3.83
CA MET A 155 -24.97 13.61 2.43
C MET A 155 -25.69 14.95 2.38
N ARG A 156 -24.94 16.05 2.34
CA ARG A 156 -25.49 17.30 1.84
C ARG A 156 -25.60 17.14 0.33
N SER A 157 -26.85 17.17 -0.15
CA SER A 157 -27.26 17.31 -1.54
C SER A 157 -26.61 18.51 -2.21
#